data_AF-A0A6I5CPR2-F1
#
_entry.id   AF-A0A6I5CPR2-F1
#
_cell.length_a   1.000
_cell.length_b   1.000
_cell.length_c   1.000
_cell.angle_alpha   90.00
_cell.angle_beta   90.00
_cell.angle_gamma   90.00
#
_symmetry.space_group_name_H-M   'P 1'
#
loop_
_entity.id
_entity.type
_entity.pdbx_description
1 polymer ?
#
loop_
_entity_poly.entity_id
_entity_poly.type
_entity_poly.pdbx_seq_one_letter_code
_entity_poly.pdbx_strand_id
1 'polypeptide(L)'
;MSSGRRGRLPHVDARTPAVLVLTGPVTRDEVAGLCAAVRSLLEAGGPPGVVVCDVGGLGPPGLWAVDLLARLQLAARRSGGRIRLRDPGPALPLLLDLVGLAFETEGQPEQREPPLGVQEAVEPGDPAR
;
A
#
# COMPACT_ATOMS: atom_id res chain seq x y z
N MET A 1 -27.97 14.40 37.36
CA MET A 1 -26.57 14.88 37.29
C MET A 1 -25.76 13.72 36.71
N SER A 2 -25.33 13.79 35.44
CA SER A 2 -23.97 14.19 35.02
C SER A 2 -22.92 13.30 35.66
N SER A 3 -22.00 12.61 34.99
CA SER A 3 -21.44 12.60 33.63
C SER A 3 -20.52 11.34 33.59
N GLY A 4 -19.96 10.82 32.51
CA GLY A 4 -19.70 11.38 31.20
C GLY A 4 -18.79 10.43 30.42
N ARG A 5 -18.69 10.75 29.12
CA ARG A 5 -17.70 10.27 28.16
C ARG A 5 -17.70 8.76 27.89
N ARG A 6 -18.68 8.37 27.07
CA ARG A 6 -18.42 7.38 26.01
C ARG A 6 -17.19 7.89 25.24
N GLY A 7 -16.06 7.23 25.42
CA GLY A 7 -14.87 7.47 24.63
C GLY A 7 -15.28 7.41 23.16
N ARG A 8 -15.24 8.57 22.52
CA ARG A 8 -15.34 8.70 21.08
C ARG A 8 -14.12 7.98 20.54
N LEU A 9 -14.26 6.68 20.26
CA LEU A 9 -13.29 5.99 19.43
C LEU A 9 -13.14 6.85 18.16
N PRO A 10 -11.92 7.15 17.71
CA PRO A 10 -11.78 7.70 16.37
C PRO A 10 -12.48 6.70 15.46
N HIS A 11 -13.51 7.17 14.75
CA HIS A 11 -14.06 6.44 13.63
C HIS A 11 -12.89 6.27 12.68
N VAL A 12 -12.25 5.10 12.72
CA VAL A 12 -11.28 4.70 11.72
C VAL A 12 -12.12 4.61 10.47
N ASP A 13 -12.00 5.66 9.66
CA ASP A 13 -12.63 5.72 8.37
C ASP A 13 -12.24 4.46 7.61
N ALA A 14 -13.23 3.65 7.23
CA ALA A 14 -13.04 2.41 6.46
C ALA A 14 -12.39 2.65 5.08
N ARG A 15 -11.99 3.90 4.80
CA ARG A 15 -11.37 4.37 3.56
C ARG A 15 -9.84 4.36 3.60
N THR A 16 -9.20 4.36 4.78
CA THR A 16 -7.73 4.32 4.85
C THR A 16 -7.26 2.97 5.39
N PRO A 17 -6.64 2.11 4.57
CA PRO A 17 -6.14 0.82 5.02
C PRO A 17 -5.04 0.99 6.07
N ALA A 18 -4.95 0.05 7.01
CA ALA A 18 -3.90 0.05 8.02
C ALA A 18 -2.51 -0.07 7.37
N VAL A 19 -1.54 0.72 7.82
CA VAL A 19 -0.18 0.74 7.26
C VAL A 19 0.80 0.08 8.24
N LEU A 20 1.59 -0.86 7.75
CA LEU A 20 2.72 -1.48 8.44
C LEU A 20 4.02 -1.06 7.73
N VAL A 21 4.93 -0.40 8.44
CA VAL A 21 6.22 0.05 7.88
C VAL A 21 7.30 -0.97 8.18
N LEU A 22 8.00 -1.43 7.13
CA LEU A 22 9.09 -2.40 7.23
C LEU A 22 10.44 -1.69 7.00
N THR A 23 11.19 -1.48 8.08
CA THR A 23 12.52 -0.86 8.05
C THR A 23 13.59 -1.93 8.27
N GLY A 24 14.59 -1.99 7.40
CA GLY A 24 15.61 -3.04 7.41
C GLY A 24 16.76 -2.83 8.41
N PRO A 25 17.56 -3.89 8.68
CA PRO A 25 17.27 -5.30 8.36
C PRO A 25 16.32 -5.91 9.40
N VAL A 26 15.22 -6.51 8.93
CA VAL A 26 14.31 -7.27 9.80
C VAL A 26 14.97 -8.60 10.15
N THR A 27 15.05 -8.93 11.43
CA THR A 27 15.58 -10.20 11.94
C THR A 27 14.51 -11.29 11.92
N ARG A 28 14.93 -12.56 12.01
CA ARG A 28 14.00 -13.69 12.01
C ARG A 28 13.06 -13.71 13.20
N ASP A 29 13.50 -13.19 14.34
CA ASP A 29 12.71 -13.16 15.56
C ASP A 29 11.59 -12.10 15.48
N GLU A 30 11.80 -11.02 14.71
CA GLU A 30 10.81 -9.97 14.48
C GLU A 30 9.67 -10.42 13.55
N VAL A 31 9.92 -11.39 12.67
CA VAL A 31 8.92 -11.89 11.70
C VAL A 31 7.65 -12.38 12.39
N ALA A 32 7.78 -13.09 13.52
CA ALA A 32 6.63 -13.59 14.26
C ALA A 32 5.78 -12.44 14.82
N GLY A 33 6.45 -11.39 15.33
CA GLY A 33 5.81 -10.17 15.81
C GLY A 33 5.08 -9.42 14.69
N LEU A 34 5.71 -9.29 13.51
CA LEU A 34 5.08 -8.65 12.34
C LEU A 34 3.86 -9.44 11.84
N CYS A 35 3.94 -10.77 11.79
CA CYS A 35 2.78 -11.62 11.48
C CYS A 35 1.65 -11.48 12.51
N ALA A 36 1.96 -11.28 13.79
CA ALA A 36 0.95 -10.98 14.80
C ALA A 36 0.33 -9.59 14.57
N ALA A 37 1.15 -8.58 14.29
CA ALA A 37 0.68 -7.22 13.98
C ALA A 37 -0.29 -7.21 12.79
N VAL A 38 0.04 -7.89 11.69
CA VAL A 38 -0.85 -8.03 10.52
C VAL A 38 -2.22 -8.59 10.91
N ARG A 39 -2.24 -9.64 11.74
CA ARG A 39 -3.51 -10.26 12.20
C ARG A 39 -4.33 -9.28 13.03
N SER A 40 -3.71 -8.61 14.00
CA SER A 40 -4.38 -7.62 14.84
C SER A 40 -4.93 -6.44 14.03
N LEU A 41 -4.19 -5.96 13.01
CA LEU A 41 -4.65 -4.89 12.13
C LEU A 41 -5.87 -5.30 11.30
N LEU A 42 -5.90 -6.54 10.80
CA LEU A 42 -7.03 -7.08 10.03
C LEU A 42 -8.26 -7.32 10.90
N GLU A 43 -8.07 -7.82 12.11
CA GLU A 43 -9.16 -8.02 13.09
C GLU A 43 -9.81 -6.68 13.49
N ALA A 44 -9.02 -5.61 13.57
CA ALA A 44 -9.52 -4.27 13.88
C ALA A 44 -10.20 -3.56 12.68
N GLY A 45 -9.79 -3.88 11.44
CA GLY A 45 -10.18 -3.15 10.23
C GLY A 45 -11.48 -3.60 9.55
N GLY A 46 -11.99 -4.79 9.88
CA GLY A 46 -13.19 -5.35 9.26
C GLY A 46 -13.00 -5.83 7.81
N PRO A 47 -13.93 -6.65 7.27
CA PRO A 47 -13.76 -7.29 5.95
C PRO A 47 -14.26 -6.43 4.75
N PRO A 48 -13.60 -6.51 3.57
CA PRO A 48 -12.34 -7.22 3.32
C PRO A 48 -11.15 -6.41 3.85
N GLY A 49 -10.36 -7.02 4.73
CA GLY A 49 -9.23 -6.34 5.37
C GLY A 49 -8.03 -6.23 4.43
N VAL A 50 -7.46 -5.04 4.32
CA VAL A 50 -6.22 -4.77 3.59
C VAL A 50 -5.23 -4.13 4.55
N VAL A 51 -4.01 -4.69 4.59
CA VAL A 51 -2.86 -4.06 5.26
C VAL A 51 -1.89 -3.60 4.18
N VAL A 52 -1.55 -2.31 4.19
CA VAL A 52 -0.54 -1.73 3.33
C VAL A 52 0.82 -1.93 4.01
N CYS A 53 1.70 -2.70 3.40
CA CYS A 53 3.08 -2.84 3.84
C CYS A 53 3.96 -1.86 3.07
N ASP A 54 4.46 -0.83 3.76
CA ASP A 54 5.51 0.04 3.23
C ASP A 54 6.85 -0.70 3.30
N VAL A 55 7.46 -0.91 2.13
CA VAL A 55 8.71 -1.65 1.96
C VAL A 55 9.88 -0.76 1.55
N GLY A 56 9.70 0.56 1.51
CA GLY A 56 10.74 1.50 1.09
C GLY A 56 11.98 1.47 1.99
N GLY A 57 11.81 1.04 3.24
CA GLY A 57 12.88 0.94 4.25
C GLY A 57 13.63 -0.39 4.28
N LEU A 58 13.25 -1.42 3.52
CA LEU A 58 13.82 -2.78 3.64
C LEU A 58 15.26 -2.94 3.12
N GLY A 59 15.78 -1.94 2.39
CA GLY A 59 17.07 -2.05 1.71
C GLY A 59 16.99 -2.90 0.44
N PRO A 60 18.13 -3.36 -0.11
CA PRO A 60 18.17 -4.13 -1.35
C PRO A 60 17.32 -5.42 -1.26
N PRO A 61 16.47 -5.71 -2.27
CA PRO A 61 15.64 -6.91 -2.24
C PRO A 61 16.50 -8.18 -2.37
N GLY A 62 16.12 -9.20 -1.61
CA GLY A 62 16.72 -10.53 -1.66
C GLY A 62 15.76 -11.58 -1.10
N LEU A 63 16.19 -12.84 -1.05
CA LEU A 63 15.34 -13.95 -0.59
C LEU A 63 14.82 -13.79 0.84
N TRP A 64 15.54 -13.04 1.68
CA TRP A 64 15.06 -12.68 3.00
C TRP A 64 13.79 -11.82 2.96
N ALA A 65 13.78 -10.76 2.16
CA ALA A 65 12.61 -9.90 1.98
C ALA A 65 11.43 -10.70 1.38
N VAL A 66 11.72 -11.63 0.46
CA VAL A 66 10.73 -12.56 -0.11
C VAL A 66 10.12 -13.46 0.98
N ASP A 67 10.93 -14.12 1.81
CA ASP A 67 10.42 -14.97 2.90
C ASP A 67 9.58 -14.16 3.90
N LEU A 68 10.04 -12.97 4.28
CA LEU A 68 9.28 -12.05 5.13
C LEU A 68 7.91 -11.73 4.51
N LEU A 69 7.88 -11.21 3.28
CA LEU A 69 6.63 -10.81 2.62
C LEU A 69 5.69 -12.01 2.43
N ALA A 70 6.21 -13.19 2.06
CA ALA A 70 5.42 -14.41 1.93
C ALA A 70 4.74 -14.79 3.25
N ARG A 71 5.45 -14.68 4.38
CA ARG A 71 4.89 -14.98 5.72
C ARG A 71 3.81 -13.97 6.11
N LEU A 72 4.02 -12.68 5.85
CA LEU A 72 3.01 -11.65 6.11
C LEU A 72 1.76 -11.87 5.25
N GLN A 73 1.93 -12.18 3.96
CA GLN A 73 0.83 -12.50 3.05
C GLN A 73 0.06 -13.76 3.50
N LEU A 74 0.76 -14.78 3.99
CA LEU A 74 0.13 -15.97 4.55
C LEU A 74 -0.65 -15.66 5.83
N ALA A 75 -0.08 -14.85 6.74
CA ALA A 75 -0.77 -14.40 7.93
C ALA A 75 -2.04 -13.62 7.59
N ALA A 76 -1.96 -12.69 6.63
CA ALA A 76 -3.10 -11.91 6.16
C ALA A 76 -4.21 -12.80 5.57
N ARG A 77 -3.85 -13.73 4.68
CA ARG A 77 -4.83 -14.64 4.05
C ARG A 77 -5.54 -15.52 5.07
N ARG A 78 -4.82 -16.00 6.08
CA ARG A 78 -5.41 -16.80 7.17
C ARG A 78 -6.39 -16.01 8.03
N SER A 79 -6.26 -14.69 8.08
CA SER A 79 -7.19 -13.76 8.73
C SER A 79 -8.25 -13.20 7.78
N GLY A 80 -8.39 -13.73 6.57
CA GLY A 80 -9.40 -13.27 5.60
C GLY A 80 -9.07 -11.93 4.92
N GLY A 81 -7.82 -11.48 4.99
CA GLY A 81 -7.34 -10.24 4.38
C GLY A 81 -6.22 -10.45 3.36
N ARG A 82 -5.61 -9.33 2.94
CA ARG A 82 -4.47 -9.32 2.00
C ARG A 82 -3.47 -8.22 2.30
N ILE A 83 -2.25 -8.37 1.76
CA ILE A 83 -1.22 -7.33 1.80
C ILE A 83 -1.20 -6.58 0.47
N ARG A 84 -1.02 -5.26 0.56
CA ARG A 84 -0.68 -4.38 -0.56
C ARG A 84 0.66 -3.72 -0.29
N LEU A 85 1.57 -3.68 -1.26
CA LEU A 85 2.89 -3.07 -1.10
C LEU A 85 2.84 -1.58 -1.42
N ARG A 86 3.45 -0.76 -0.55
CA ARG A 86 3.73 0.66 -0.79
C ARG A 86 5.24 0.84 -0.97
N ASP A 87 5.59 1.68 -1.94
CA ASP A 87 6.96 2.03 -2.31
C ASP A 87 7.92 0.84 -2.52
N PRO A 88 7.52 -0.22 -3.26
CA PRO A 88 8.46 -1.26 -3.65
C PRO A 88 9.47 -0.68 -4.65
N GLY A 89 10.76 -0.71 -4.29
CA GLY A 89 11.84 -0.42 -5.23
C GLY A 89 11.75 -1.35 -6.45
N PRO A 90 12.23 -0.93 -7.64
CA PRO A 90 11.92 -1.58 -8.91
C PRO A 90 12.36 -3.04 -9.01
N ALA A 91 13.39 -3.46 -8.27
CA ALA A 91 13.87 -4.84 -8.25
C ALA A 91 13.01 -5.80 -7.42
N LEU A 92 12.22 -5.31 -6.46
CA LEU A 92 11.42 -6.17 -5.58
C LEU A 92 10.25 -6.82 -6.33
N PRO A 93 9.41 -6.10 -7.11
CA PRO A 93 8.37 -6.72 -7.92
C PRO A 93 8.90 -7.76 -8.90
N LEU A 94 10.04 -7.48 -9.57
CA LEU A 94 10.67 -8.43 -10.49
C LEU A 94 11.09 -9.73 -9.78
N LEU A 95 11.65 -9.61 -8.57
CA LEU A 95 12.02 -10.79 -7.77
C LEU A 95 10.77 -11.56 -7.32
N LEU A 96 9.72 -10.86 -6.90
CA LEU A 96 8.46 -11.45 -6.48
C LEU A 96 7.79 -12.21 -7.64
N ASP A 97 7.77 -11.64 -8.84
CA ASP A 97 7.27 -12.27 -10.06
C ASP A 97 8.09 -13.52 -10.40
N LEU A 98 9.43 -13.43 -10.32
CA LEU A 98 10.32 -14.56 -10.56
C LEU A 98 10.05 -15.74 -9.63
N VAL A 99 9.72 -15.48 -8.36
CA VAL A 99 9.39 -16.55 -7.39
C VAL A 99 7.90 -16.91 -7.36
N GLY A 100 7.08 -16.31 -8.22
CA GLY A 100 5.65 -16.59 -8.31
C GLY A 100 4.81 -16.05 -7.14
N LEU A 101 5.27 -15.00 -6.46
CA LEU A 101 4.54 -14.34 -5.37
C LEU A 101 3.89 -13.04 -5.84
N ALA A 102 2.58 -13.07 -6.09
CA ALA A 102 1.84 -11.88 -6.50
C ALA A 102 1.43 -11.00 -5.31
N PHE A 103 1.72 -9.70 -5.41
CA PHE A 103 1.25 -8.66 -4.50
C PHE A 103 0.60 -7.52 -5.28
N GLU A 104 -0.48 -6.95 -4.74
CA GLU A 104 -0.98 -5.66 -5.22
C GLU A 104 0.02 -4.57 -4.79
N THR A 105 0.30 -3.60 -5.66
CA THR A 105 1.08 -2.40 -5.32
C THR A 105 0.15 -1.19 -5.21
N GLU A 106 0.42 -0.26 -4.31
CA GLU A 106 -0.21 1.06 -4.36
C GLU A 106 0.27 1.76 -5.63
N GLY A 107 -0.69 2.21 -6.46
CA GLY A 107 -0.38 2.97 -7.65
C GLY A 107 0.30 4.26 -7.24
N GLN A 108 1.46 4.56 -7.83
CA GLN A 108 2.07 5.87 -7.68
C GLN A 108 1.10 6.90 -8.27
N PRO A 109 0.85 8.05 -7.63
CA PRO A 109 0.11 9.12 -8.30
C PRO A 109 0.90 9.51 -9.55
N GLU A 110 0.33 9.25 -10.73
CA GLU A 110 0.88 9.80 -11.97
C GLU A 110 1.00 11.31 -11.75
N GLN A 111 2.23 11.84 -11.80
CA GLN A 111 2.43 13.27 -11.86
C GLN A 111 1.74 13.72 -13.15
N ARG A 112 0.53 14.26 -13.01
CA ARG A 112 -0.28 14.77 -14.11
C ARG A 112 0.63 15.62 -15.00
N GLU A 113 0.94 15.11 -16.19
CA GLU A 113 1.65 15.90 -17.20
C GLU A 113 0.88 17.22 -17.37
N PRO A 114 1.56 18.39 -17.36
CA PRO A 114 0.87 19.65 -17.55
C PRO A 114 0.13 19.62 -18.89
N PRO A 115 -1.14 20.05 -18.94
CA PRO A 115 -1.91 20.02 -20.17
C PRO A 115 -1.16 20.81 -21.24
N LEU A 116 -0.87 20.16 -22.37
CA LEU A 116 -0.31 20.81 -23.54
C LEU A 116 -1.25 21.95 -23.93
N GLY A 117 -0.77 23.19 -23.83
CA GLY A 117 -1.55 24.37 -24.17
C GLY A 117 -2.01 24.27 -25.61
N VAL A 118 -3.32 24.13 -25.80
CA VAL A 118 -3.96 24.11 -27.12
C VAL A 118 -3.86 25.54 -27.66
N GLN A 119 -3.04 25.76 -28.70
CA GLN A 119 -3.08 27.01 -29.47
C GLN A 119 -4.36 26.98 -30.30
N GLU A 120 -5.33 27.79 -29.90
CA GLU A 120 -6.55 28.05 -30.65
C GLU A 120 -6.19 28.66 -32.01
N ALA A 121 -6.51 27.96 -33.10
CA ALA A 121 -6.41 28.52 -34.44
C ALA A 121 -7.54 29.54 -34.63
N VAL A 122 -7.20 30.82 -34.71
CA VAL A 122 -8.15 31.89 -35.05
C VAL A 122 -8.49 31.83 -36.55
N GLU A 123 -9.78 31.98 -36.81
CA GLU A 123 -10.55 31.76 -38.04
C GLU A 123 -10.18 32.68 -39.23
N PRO A 124 -10.38 32.25 -40.50
CA PRO A 124 -9.94 32.98 -41.69
C PRO A 124 -10.86 34.17 -42.04
N GLY A 125 -10.25 35.29 -42.42
CA GLY A 125 -10.94 36.52 -42.82
C GLY A 125 -11.65 36.46 -44.19
N ASP A 126 -12.77 37.18 -44.24
CA ASP A 126 -13.86 37.36 -45.23
C ASP A 126 -13.45 37.78 -46.67
N PRO A 127 -14.28 37.58 -47.72
CA PRO A 127 -13.96 37.92 -49.11
C PRO A 127 -14.33 39.38 -49.46
N ALA A 128 -13.44 40.05 -50.19
CA ALA A 128 -13.75 41.35 -50.80
C ALA A 128 -14.52 41.16 -52.12
N ARG A 129 -15.60 41.92 -52.27
CA ARG A 129 -16.31 42.13 -53.55
C ARG A 129 -15.72 43.33 -54.28
#